data_AF-A0A369KWD8-F1
#
_entry.id   AF-A0A369KWD8-F1
#
_cell.length_a   1.000
_cell.length_b   1.000
_cell.length_c   1.000
_cell.angle_alpha   90.00
_cell.angle_beta   90.00
_cell.angle_gamma   90.00
#
_symmetry.space_group_name_H-M   'P 1'
#
loop_
_entity.id
_entity.type
_entity.pdbx_description
1 polymer ?
#
loop_
_entity_poly.entity_id
_entity_poly.type
_entity_poly.pdbx_seq_one_letter_code
_entity_poly.pdbx_strand_id
1 'polypeptide(L)'
;MLDSDRERGFYFQFLKQDILKKDIWSPDKIVFAKNINCAAKLFVECHCQEKDYIHSIHKNSHDEYEVIVRGEHNFECKYKAVNFVELDLEIPAFLR
;
A
#
# COMPACT_ATOMS: atom_id res chain seq x y z
N MET A 1 17.56 22.56 -18.28
CA MET A 1 17.46 21.57 -19.36
C MET A 1 18.54 20.52 -19.07
N LEU A 2 18.26 19.32 -18.58
CA LEU A 2 17.07 18.47 -18.64
C LEU A 2 16.86 17.75 -17.29
N ASP A 3 15.58 17.54 -16.98
CA ASP A 3 15.00 16.51 -16.10
C ASP A 3 15.46 16.46 -14.65
N SER A 4 14.84 17.30 -13.80
CA SER A 4 13.69 16.89 -12.96
C SER A 4 14.13 15.89 -11.90
N ASP A 5 14.16 16.36 -10.64
CA ASP A 5 13.97 15.50 -9.48
C ASP A 5 12.86 14.50 -9.79
N ARG A 6 13.23 13.28 -10.23
CA ARG A 6 12.30 12.16 -10.21
C ARG A 6 12.03 11.96 -8.74
N GLU A 7 10.95 12.56 -8.24
CA GLU A 7 10.45 12.31 -6.90
C GLU A 7 10.33 10.79 -6.77
N ARG A 8 11.31 10.17 -6.09
CA ARG A 8 11.40 8.72 -5.97
C ARG A 8 10.16 8.27 -5.21
N GLY A 9 9.19 7.74 -5.94
CA GLY A 9 8.05 7.04 -5.37
C GLY A 9 8.36 5.57 -5.23
N PHE A 10 7.59 4.92 -4.38
CA PHE A 10 7.68 3.51 -4.06
C PHE A 10 6.34 2.84 -4.35
N TYR A 11 6.38 1.56 -4.70
CA TYR A 11 5.19 0.75 -4.82
C TYR A 11 4.87 0.11 -3.47
N PHE A 12 3.64 0.31 -3.01
CA PHE A 12 3.13 -0.28 -1.79
C PHE A 12 2.02 -1.27 -2.15
N GLN A 13 2.23 -2.55 -1.82
CA GLN A 13 1.20 -3.57 -1.91
C GLN A 13 0.39 -3.58 -0.62
N PHE A 14 -0.89 -3.27 -0.72
CA PHE A 14 -1.86 -3.43 0.35
C PHE A 14 -2.42 -4.85 0.32
N LEU A 15 -2.39 -5.48 1.50
CA LEU A 15 -3.00 -6.75 1.79
C LEU A 15 -4.13 -6.54 2.80
N LYS A 16 -5.24 -7.23 2.57
CA LYS A 16 -6.39 -7.27 3.46
C LYS A 16 -6.34 -8.52 4.33
N GLN A 17 -6.65 -8.38 5.61
CA GLN A 17 -6.75 -9.51 6.53
C GLN A 17 -8.10 -10.22 6.35
N ASP A 18 -8.08 -11.54 6.29
CA ASP A 18 -9.32 -12.33 6.38
C ASP A 18 -9.88 -12.26 7.81
N ILE A 19 -11.13 -11.83 7.95
CA ILE A 19 -11.79 -11.62 9.25
C ILE A 19 -11.93 -12.94 10.02
N LEU A 20 -12.14 -14.05 9.32
CA LEU A 20 -12.31 -15.37 9.91
C LEU A 20 -10.96 -16.08 10.14
N LYS A 21 -9.91 -15.66 9.42
CA LYS A 21 -8.58 -16.27 9.48
C LYS A 21 -7.51 -15.20 9.67
N LYS A 22 -7.29 -14.81 10.94
CA LYS A 22 -6.39 -13.73 11.34
C LYS A 22 -4.95 -13.85 10.81
N ASP A 23 -4.47 -15.05 10.53
CA ASP A 23 -3.09 -15.25 10.04
C ASP A 23 -2.97 -15.13 8.52
N ILE A 24 -4.09 -15.00 7.80
CA ILE A 24 -4.10 -14.96 6.33
C ILE A 24 -4.27 -13.53 5.84
N TRP A 25 -3.32 -13.13 4.99
CA TRP A 25 -3.31 -11.87 4.27
C TRP A 25 -3.48 -12.13 2.78
N SER A 26 -4.49 -11.51 2.19
CA SER A 26 -4.73 -11.58 0.75
C SER A 26 -4.32 -10.28 0.07
N PRO A 27 -3.60 -10.31 -1.07
CA PRO A 27 -3.33 -9.12 -1.86
C PRO A 27 -4.63 -8.40 -2.24
N ASP A 28 -4.66 -7.08 -2.09
CA ASP A 28 -5.79 -6.25 -2.45
C ASP A 28 -5.44 -5.32 -3.62
N LYS A 29 -4.56 -4.35 -3.37
CA LYS A 29 -4.17 -3.32 -4.35
C LYS A 29 -2.71 -2.93 -4.23
N ILE A 30 -2.19 -2.35 -5.31
CA ILE A 30 -0.86 -1.75 -5.35
C ILE A 30 -1.03 -0.27 -5.62
N VAL A 31 -0.32 0.56 -4.86
CA VAL A 31 -0.37 2.01 -4.96
C VAL A 31 1.05 2.57 -5.07
N PHE A 32 1.26 3.50 -6.00
CA PHE A 32 2.52 4.22 -6.14
C PHE A 32 2.45 5.55 -5.38
N ALA A 33 3.37 5.77 -4.44
CA ALA A 33 3.41 7.01 -3.67
C ALA A 33 4.81 7.32 -3.11
N LYS A 34 5.04 8.56 -2.70
CA LYS A 34 6.33 9.03 -2.14
C LYS A 34 6.67 8.40 -0.78
N ASN A 35 5.66 8.03 -0.01
CA ASN A 35 5.81 7.44 1.32
C ASN A 35 4.51 6.70 1.71
N ILE A 36 4.57 5.94 2.81
CA ILE A 36 3.44 5.16 3.31
C ILE A 36 2.21 6.02 3.65
N ASN A 37 2.37 7.24 4.17
CA ASN A 37 1.23 8.10 4.50
C ASN A 37 0.46 8.50 3.24
N CYS A 38 1.18 8.90 2.19
CA CYS A 38 0.58 9.20 0.89
C CYS A 38 -0.05 7.95 0.27
N ALA A 39 0.62 6.80 0.34
CA ALA A 39 0.10 5.54 -0.18
C ALA A 39 -1.21 5.14 0.50
N ALA A 40 -1.26 5.21 1.83
CA ALA A 40 -2.43 4.86 2.62
C ALA A 40 -3.60 5.81 2.33
N LYS A 41 -3.35 7.11 2.15
CA LYS A 41 -4.41 8.08 1.82
C LYS A 41 -5.00 7.77 0.46
N LEU A 42 -4.15 7.58 -0.54
CA LEU A 42 -4.57 7.24 -1.88
C LEU A 42 -5.30 5.89 -1.93
N PHE A 43 -4.84 4.90 -1.17
CA PHE A 43 -5.53 3.61 -1.03
C PHE A 43 -6.94 3.79 -0.47
N VAL A 44 -7.09 4.53 0.64
CA VAL A 44 -8.41 4.77 1.26
C VAL A 44 -9.32 5.54 0.32
N GLU A 45 -8.84 6.61 -0.31
CA GLU A 45 -9.62 7.44 -1.23
C GLU A 45 -10.10 6.67 -2.48
N CYS A 46 -9.29 5.74 -3.00
CA CYS A 46 -9.62 5.03 -4.24
C CYS A 46 -10.30 3.66 -4.04
N HIS A 47 -10.11 3.02 -2.87
CA HIS A 47 -10.45 1.60 -2.69
C HIS A 47 -11.30 1.28 -1.46
N CYS A 48 -11.47 2.24 -0.53
CA CYS A 48 -12.33 2.07 0.64
C CYS A 48 -13.71 2.75 0.43
N GLN A 49 -14.60 2.64 1.42
CA GLN A 49 -15.93 3.24 1.35
C GLN A 49 -15.87 4.75 1.49
N GLU A 50 -16.92 5.43 1.01
CA GLU A 50 -17.09 6.87 1.21
C GLU A 50 -17.13 7.17 2.72
N LYS A 51 -16.31 8.15 3.16
CA LYS A 51 -16.05 8.54 4.57
C LYS A 51 -15.08 7.66 5.37
N ASP A 52 -14.49 6.62 4.78
CA ASP A 52 -13.40 5.90 5.44
C ASP A 52 -12.18 6.81 5.57
N TYR A 53 -11.47 6.71 6.71
CA TYR A 53 -10.27 7.48 6.96
C TYR A 53 -9.19 6.63 7.66
N ILE A 54 -7.94 7.06 7.51
CA ILE A 54 -6.81 6.43 8.20
C ILE A 54 -6.89 6.80 9.68
N HIS A 55 -7.05 5.80 10.54
CA HIS A 55 -7.01 5.96 11.98
C HIS A 55 -5.57 5.97 12.49
N SER A 56 -4.76 5.00 12.08
CA SER A 56 -3.35 4.90 12.48
C SER A 56 -2.51 4.13 11.45
N ILE A 57 -1.20 4.40 11.47
CA ILE A 57 -0.19 3.69 10.68
C ILE A 57 0.94 3.29 11.64
N HIS A 58 1.24 2.00 11.71
CA HIS A 58 2.32 1.44 12.53
C HIS A 58 3.35 0.76 11.65
N LYS A 59 4.64 0.96 11.92
CA LYS A 59 5.72 0.26 11.22
C LYS A 59 6.03 -1.04 11.96
N ASN A 60 5.83 -2.17 11.30
CA ASN A 60 6.07 -3.51 11.88
C ASN A 60 7.50 -3.99 11.62
N SER A 61 8.01 -3.79 10.41
CA SER A 61 9.37 -4.20 10.00
C SER A 61 9.96 -3.20 9.00
N HIS A 62 11.15 -3.48 8.43
CA HIS A 62 11.91 -2.50 7.63
C HIS A 62 11.11 -1.90 6.47
N ASP A 63 10.17 -2.66 5.89
CA ASP A 63 9.35 -2.28 4.74
C ASP A 63 7.86 -2.66 4.87
N GLU A 64 7.44 -3.06 6.07
CA GLU A 64 6.05 -3.46 6.33
C GLU A 64 5.38 -2.52 7.33
N TYR A 65 4.18 -2.12 6.96
CA TYR A 65 3.36 -1.18 7.70
C TYR A 65 1.98 -1.78 7.93
N GLU A 66 1.40 -1.49 9.08
CA GLU A 66 0.05 -1.81 9.44
C GLU A 66 -0.78 -0.53 9.36
N VAL A 67 -1.84 -0.55 8.57
CA VAL A 67 -2.72 0.59 8.34
C VAL A 67 -4.11 0.23 8.87
N ILE A 68 -4.56 0.99 9.87
CA ILE A 68 -5.90 0.87 10.44
C ILE A 68 -6.79 1.92 9.79
N VAL A 69 -7.84 1.46 9.11
CA VAL A 69 -8.85 2.30 8.47
C VAL A 69 -10.13 2.21 9.28
N ARG A 70 -10.71 3.35 9.62
CA ARG A 70 -11.97 3.43 10.35
C ARG A 70 -13.03 4.11 9.48
N GLY A 71 -14.21 3.51 9.41
CA GLY A 71 -15.35 4.03 8.68
C GLY A 71 -16.41 4.69 9.56
N GLU A 72 -17.53 5.00 8.92
CA GLU A 72 -18.73 5.46 9.61
C GLU A 72 -19.20 4.39 10.63
N HIS A 73 -19.72 4.81 11.78
CA HIS A 73 -20.11 3.93 12.90
C HIS A 73 -18.96 3.16 13.60
N ASN A 74 -17.71 3.61 13.48
CA ASN A 74 -16.53 3.00 14.12
C ASN A 74 -16.23 1.55 13.68
N PHE A 75 -16.62 1.17 12.45
CA PHE A 75 -16.15 -0.07 11.87
C PHE A 75 -14.66 0.06 11.51
N GLU A 76 -13.85 -0.93 11.89
CA GLU A 76 -12.40 -0.92 11.67
C GLU A 76 -11.95 -2.03 10.73
N CYS A 77 -11.18 -1.65 9.71
CA CYS A 77 -10.49 -2.56 8.81
C CYS A 77 -8.99 -2.48 9.04
N LYS A 78 -8.35 -3.65 9.03
CA LYS A 78 -6.90 -3.79 9.17
C LYS A 78 -6.26 -4.17 7.84
N TYR A 79 -5.30 -3.36 7.40
CA TYR A 79 -4.53 -3.60 6.20
C TYR A 79 -3.04 -3.70 6.52
N LYS A 80 -2.32 -4.50 5.75
CA LYS A 80 -0.85 -4.55 5.76
C LYS A 80 -0.36 -3.93 4.46
N ALA A 81 0.51 -2.94 4.53
CA ALA A 81 1.17 -2.35 3.37
C ALA A 81 2.64 -2.78 3.34
N VAL A 82 3.06 -3.37 2.24
CA VAL A 82 4.44 -3.83 2.02
C VAL A 82 5.04 -2.99 0.91
N ASN A 83 6.12 -2.29 1.22
CA ASN A 83 6.94 -1.62 0.22
C ASN A 83 7.70 -2.69 -0.57
N PHE A 84 7.52 -2.71 -1.89
CA PHE A 84 8.27 -3.59 -2.76
C PHE A 84 8.83 -2.81 -3.94
N VAL A 85 10.03 -3.20 -4.35
CA VAL A 85 10.67 -2.69 -5.56
C VAL A 85 10.40 -3.72 -6.65
N GLU A 86 9.66 -3.35 -7.69
CA GLU A 86 9.70 -4.12 -8.93
C GLU A 86 11.14 -4.10 -9.41
N LEU A 87 11.83 -5.24 -9.28
CA LEU A 87 13.04 -5.47 -10.05
C LEU A 87 12.59 -5.48 -11.49
N ASP A 88 13.08 -4.51 -12.28
CA ASP A 88 12.95 -4.56 -13.74
C ASP A 88 13.30 -5.99 -14.16
N LEU A 89 12.30 -6.73 -14.66
CA LEU A 89 12.55 -7.96 -15.37
C LEU A 89 13.40 -7.54 -16.56
N GLU A 90 14.72 -7.73 -16.46
CA GLU A 90 15.61 -7.59 -17.61
C GLU A 90 14.99 -8.42 -18.73
N ILE A 91 14.50 -7.75 -19.77
CA ILE A 91 14.05 -8.43 -20.98
C ILE A 91 15.25 -9.25 -21.43
N PRO A 92 15.17 -10.59 -21.41
CA PRO A 92 16.30 -11.43 -21.78
C PRO A 92 16.83 -10.97 -23.13
N ALA A 93 18.15 -10.88 -23.29
CA ALA A 93 18.77 -10.30 -24.48
C ALA A 93 18.30 -10.94 -25.80
N PHE A 94 17.75 -12.15 -25.76
CA PHE A 94 17.20 -12.86 -26.91
C PHE A 94 15.78 -12.43 -27.32
N LEU A 95 15.07 -11.64 -26.50
CA LEU A 95 13.77 -11.02 -26.81
C LEU A 95 13.91 -9.54 -27.24
N ARG A 96 15.14 -9.02 -27.32
CA ARG A 96 15.47 -7.69 -27.84
C ARG A 96 15.67 -7.70 -29.36
#